data_AF-A0A538BQ12-F1
#
_entry.id   AF-A0A538BQ12-F1
#
_cell.length_a   1.000
_cell.length_b   1.000
_cell.length_c   1.000
_cell.angle_alpha   90.00
_cell.angle_beta   90.00
_cell.angle_gamma   90.00
#
_symmetry.space_group_name_H-M   'P 1'
#
loop_
_entity.id
_entity.type
_entity.pdbx_description
1 polymer ?
#
loop_
_entity_poly.entity_id
_entity_poly.type
_entity_poly.pdbx_seq_one_letter_code
_entity_poly.pdbx_strand_id
1 'polypeptide(L)'
;MRRLTPARLAAAGLLLLAVVALILWIAPSDSYIFLPDRAHPVAPLVSVPGGKPPRDGGGIYFVDVFVRKASWLERLFPGLREGATIVPSSVVRPPGVSEKARRTEDLRAMSRSQEVAAAVALRTLGYKVAARPTGVLVQDVARDAPAAGKLQPTDVIVSVDGRPVRTPTELRAVLGSHPVGTTFRIGVRRGGSSTEVAVRTVADPQRPGHPILGIFVSQAATVRLPLNVKIDAGDVGGPSAGLAFA
;
A
#
# COMPACT_ATOMS: atom_id res chain seq x y z
N MET A 1 -15.28 -63.28 6.67
CA MET A 1 -15.43 -61.87 6.23
C MET A 1 -16.37 -61.13 7.19
N ARG A 2 -15.85 -60.31 8.12
CA ARG A 2 -16.68 -59.53 9.05
C ARG A 2 -17.39 -58.42 8.26
N ARG A 3 -18.70 -58.58 8.02
CA ARG A 3 -19.51 -57.54 7.35
C ARG A 3 -19.58 -56.30 8.25
N LEU A 4 -19.32 -55.13 7.68
CA LEU A 4 -19.46 -53.85 8.38
C LEU A 4 -20.93 -53.64 8.73
N THR A 5 -21.24 -53.33 9.99
CA THR A 5 -22.60 -52.98 10.41
C THR A 5 -22.96 -51.59 9.87
N PRO A 6 -24.24 -51.31 9.58
CA PRO A 6 -24.68 -50.00 9.07
C PRO A 6 -24.23 -48.82 9.97
N ALA A 7 -24.18 -49.03 11.29
CA ALA A 7 -23.66 -48.05 12.23
C ALA A 7 -22.16 -47.74 12.04
N ARG A 8 -21.33 -48.74 11.70
CA ARG A 8 -19.89 -48.53 11.42
C ARG A 8 -19.66 -47.82 10.09
N LEU A 9 -20.49 -48.08 9.09
CA LEU A 9 -20.46 -47.35 7.81
C LEU A 9 -20.86 -45.89 8.01
N ALA A 10 -21.91 -45.63 8.79
CA ALA A 10 -22.32 -44.26 9.14
C ALA A 10 -21.24 -43.50 9.92
N ALA A 11 -20.63 -44.15 10.93
CA ALA A 11 -19.53 -43.56 11.69
C ALA A 11 -18.30 -43.26 10.81
N ALA A 12 -17.93 -44.18 9.91
CA ALA A 12 -16.84 -43.97 8.96
C ALA A 12 -17.13 -42.82 7.97
N GLY A 13 -18.38 -42.70 7.51
CA GLY A 13 -18.82 -41.60 6.64
C GLY A 13 -18.75 -40.23 7.32
N LEU A 14 -19.21 -40.13 8.58
CA LEU A 14 -19.10 -38.91 9.37
C LEU A 14 -17.64 -38.52 9.63
N LEU A 15 -16.79 -39.51 9.93
CA LEU A 15 -15.36 -39.26 10.14
C LEU A 15 -14.69 -38.78 8.84
N LEU A 16 -15.04 -39.37 7.69
CA LEU A 16 -14.56 -38.90 6.39
C LEU A 16 -15.01 -37.46 6.11
N LEU A 17 -16.29 -37.13 6.35
CA LEU A 17 -16.80 -35.77 6.17
C LEU A 17 -16.09 -34.77 7.10
N ALA A 18 -15.84 -35.15 8.35
CA ALA A 18 -15.09 -34.32 9.29
C ALA A 18 -13.65 -34.09 8.83
N VAL A 19 -12.97 -35.12 8.31
CA VAL A 19 -11.61 -35.01 7.76
C VAL A 19 -11.61 -34.11 6.51
N VAL A 20 -12.56 -34.28 5.59
CA VAL A 20 -12.69 -33.42 4.41
C VAL A 20 -12.97 -31.98 4.81
N ALA A 21 -13.88 -31.73 5.76
CA ALA A 21 -14.17 -30.40 6.26
C ALA A 21 -12.95 -29.76 6.91
N LEU A 22 -12.16 -30.52 7.69
CA LEU A 22 -10.91 -30.06 8.29
C LEU A 22 -9.87 -29.71 7.22
N ILE A 23 -9.73 -30.53 6.18
CA ILE A 23 -8.84 -30.24 5.05
C ILE A 23 -9.29 -28.96 4.34
N LEU A 24 -10.58 -28.80 4.04
CA LEU A 24 -11.12 -27.60 3.40
C LEU A 24 -10.96 -26.34 4.28
N TRP A 25 -10.99 -26.50 5.61
CA TRP A 25 -10.78 -25.42 6.57
C TRP A 25 -9.33 -24.94 6.60
N ILE A 26 -8.35 -25.86 6.54
CA ILE A 26 -6.92 -25.53 6.69
C ILE A 26 -6.26 -25.22 5.33
N ALA A 27 -6.70 -25.88 4.26
CA ALA A 27 -6.08 -25.74 2.94
C ALA A 27 -6.34 -24.34 2.35
N PRO A 28 -5.28 -23.58 2.00
CA PRO A 28 -5.43 -22.25 1.40
C PRO A 28 -5.97 -22.37 -0.03
N SER A 29 -6.87 -21.47 -0.39
CA SER A 29 -7.37 -21.30 -1.75
C SER A 29 -6.56 -20.24 -2.52
N ASP A 30 -6.91 -20.05 -3.80
CA ASP A 30 -6.33 -19.02 -4.67
C ASP A 30 -6.97 -17.62 -4.51
N SER A 31 -7.84 -17.47 -3.51
CA SER A 31 -8.55 -16.22 -3.21
C SER A 31 -8.09 -15.63 -1.88
N TYR A 32 -8.23 -14.31 -1.75
CA TYR A 32 -7.99 -13.58 -0.50
C TYR A 32 -9.30 -13.24 0.17
N ILE A 33 -9.29 -13.23 1.49
CA ILE A 33 -10.39 -12.78 2.34
C ILE A 33 -9.96 -11.50 3.06
N PHE A 34 -10.81 -10.49 2.98
CA PHE A 34 -10.73 -9.23 3.69
C PHE A 34 -11.66 -9.33 4.89
N LEU A 35 -11.11 -9.17 6.09
CA LEU A 35 -11.85 -9.26 7.35
C LEU A 35 -11.83 -7.89 8.02
N PRO A 36 -13.00 -7.31 8.33
CA PRO A 36 -13.04 -6.04 9.04
C PRO A 36 -12.40 -6.18 10.41
N ASP A 37 -11.54 -5.24 10.77
CA ASP A 37 -11.08 -5.10 12.15
C ASP A 37 -12.02 -4.17 12.95
N ARG A 38 -11.91 -4.22 14.26
CA ARG A 38 -12.58 -3.28 15.16
C ARG A 38 -11.92 -1.90 15.05
N ALA A 39 -12.68 -0.87 15.39
CA ALA A 39 -12.14 0.48 15.50
C ALA A 39 -11.23 0.59 16.73
N HIS A 40 -10.03 1.12 16.52
CA HIS A 40 -9.01 1.29 17.56
C HIS A 40 -8.83 2.79 17.87
N PRO A 41 -8.77 3.19 19.15
CA PRO A 41 -8.53 4.58 19.52
C PRO A 41 -7.11 4.99 19.11
N VAL A 42 -6.99 6.18 18.53
CA VAL A 42 -5.69 6.72 18.08
C VAL A 42 -4.87 7.26 19.25
N ALA A 43 -5.51 7.85 20.26
CA ALA A 43 -4.81 8.53 21.35
C ALA A 43 -3.70 7.73 22.06
N PRO A 44 -3.89 6.44 22.43
CA PRO A 44 -2.83 5.68 23.09
C PRO A 44 -1.63 5.37 22.17
N LEU A 45 -1.79 5.54 20.85
CA LEU A 45 -0.76 5.25 19.86
C LEU A 45 0.12 6.46 19.54
N VAL A 46 -0.25 7.65 20.03
CA VAL A 46 0.48 8.89 19.77
C VAL A 46 1.18 9.37 21.03
N SER A 47 2.50 9.57 20.94
CA SER A 47 3.32 10.09 22.03
C SER A 47 4.09 11.33 21.59
N VAL A 48 3.99 12.39 22.38
CA VAL A 48 4.71 13.66 22.18
C VAL A 48 5.38 14.04 23.51
N PRO A 49 6.65 14.51 23.51
CA PRO A 49 7.31 14.99 24.71
C PRO A 49 6.49 16.05 25.45
N GLY A 50 6.22 15.82 26.73
CA GLY A 50 5.40 16.72 27.56
C GLY A 50 3.88 16.62 27.31
N GLY A 51 3.43 15.77 26.40
CA GLY A 51 2.02 15.49 26.15
C GLY A 51 1.37 14.73 27.30
N LYS A 52 0.09 14.99 27.54
CA LYS A 52 -0.74 14.23 28.49
C LYS A 52 -1.72 13.35 27.71
N PRO A 53 -1.91 12.08 28.09
CA PRO A 53 -2.92 11.24 27.47
C PRO A 53 -4.32 11.86 27.69
N PRO A 54 -5.22 11.80 26.69
CA PRO A 54 -6.60 12.23 26.86
C PRO A 54 -7.31 11.45 27.97
N ARG A 55 -8.16 12.13 28.74
CA ARG A 55 -8.89 11.53 29.88
C ARG A 55 -9.98 10.54 29.46
N ASP A 56 -10.45 10.64 28.23
CA ASP A 56 -11.55 9.87 27.63
C ASP A 56 -11.08 8.87 26.57
N GLY A 57 -9.76 8.65 26.42
CA GLY A 57 -9.20 7.79 25.37
C GLY A 57 -9.16 8.43 23.98
N GLY A 58 -9.58 9.70 23.86
CA GLY A 58 -9.59 10.46 22.60
C GLY A 58 -10.79 10.16 21.71
N GLY A 59 -11.21 11.15 20.93
CA GLY A 59 -12.39 11.05 20.05
C GLY A 59 -12.12 10.54 18.63
N ILE A 60 -10.87 10.19 18.31
CA ILE A 60 -10.47 9.75 16.97
C ILE A 60 -10.09 8.27 17.01
N TYR A 61 -10.67 7.52 16.08
CA TYR A 61 -10.46 6.10 15.91
C TYR A 61 -10.00 5.82 14.49
N PHE A 62 -9.22 4.76 14.31
CA PHE A 62 -8.90 4.21 13.01
C PHE A 62 -9.39 2.77 12.91
N VAL A 63 -9.59 2.31 11.67
CA VAL A 63 -9.99 0.94 11.36
C VAL A 63 -8.95 0.33 10.43
N ASP A 64 -8.70 -0.97 10.59
CA ASP A 64 -7.87 -1.77 9.70
C ASP A 64 -8.67 -2.91 9.08
N VAL A 65 -8.09 -3.58 8.10
CA VAL A 65 -8.68 -4.74 7.44
C VAL A 65 -7.62 -5.84 7.36
N PHE A 66 -7.91 -6.99 7.98
CA PHE A 66 -7.00 -8.13 7.89
C PHE A 66 -7.14 -8.80 6.52
N VAL A 67 -6.00 -8.96 5.83
CA VAL A 67 -5.94 -9.56 4.50
C VAL A 67 -5.11 -10.84 4.56
N ARG A 68 -5.73 -11.98 4.22
CA ARG A 68 -5.04 -13.28 4.13
C ARG A 68 -5.64 -14.16 3.02
N LYS A 69 -4.98 -15.27 2.71
CA LYS A 69 -5.59 -16.31 1.85
C LYS A 69 -6.83 -16.89 2.54
N ALA A 70 -7.92 -16.99 1.79
CA ALA A 70 -9.14 -17.67 2.22
C ALA A 70 -8.90 -19.18 2.19
N SER A 71 -9.47 -19.93 3.14
CA SER A 71 -9.51 -21.38 3.02
C SER A 71 -10.49 -21.83 1.93
N TRP A 72 -10.41 -23.08 1.49
CA TRP A 72 -11.40 -23.63 0.56
C TRP A 72 -12.82 -23.61 1.13
N LEU A 73 -12.97 -23.83 2.44
CA LEU A 73 -14.26 -23.75 3.11
C LEU A 73 -14.83 -22.31 3.08
N GLU A 74 -14.01 -21.31 3.40
CA GLU A 74 -14.41 -19.89 3.34
C GLU A 74 -14.79 -19.48 1.92
N ARG A 75 -14.08 -19.99 0.91
CA ARG A 75 -14.41 -19.76 -0.50
C ARG A 75 -15.74 -20.37 -0.92
N LEU A 76 -16.07 -21.58 -0.45
CA LEU A 76 -17.33 -22.26 -0.77
C LEU A 76 -18.53 -21.65 -0.02
N PHE A 77 -18.28 -21.11 1.16
CA PHE A 77 -19.31 -20.54 2.04
C PHE A 77 -18.89 -19.14 2.53
N PRO A 78 -18.95 -18.11 1.65
CA PRO A 78 -18.48 -16.77 1.97
C PRO A 78 -19.20 -16.10 3.16
N GLY A 79 -20.44 -16.54 3.46
CA GLY A 79 -21.21 -16.06 4.60
C GLY A 79 -20.78 -16.61 5.97
N LEU A 80 -19.76 -17.48 6.05
CA LEU A 80 -19.27 -18.01 7.33
C LEU A 80 -18.69 -16.93 8.25
N ARG A 81 -18.22 -15.82 7.67
CA ARG A 81 -17.65 -14.69 8.41
C ARG A 81 -18.40 -13.43 8.03
N GLU A 82 -19.04 -12.84 9.03
CA GLU A 82 -19.79 -11.59 8.86
C GLU A 82 -18.85 -10.45 8.43
N GLY A 83 -19.31 -9.64 7.46
CA GLY A 83 -18.53 -8.52 6.91
C GLY A 83 -17.31 -8.93 6.08
N ALA A 84 -17.05 -10.22 5.87
CA ALA A 84 -15.91 -10.66 5.09
C ALA A 84 -16.15 -10.50 3.58
N THR A 85 -15.13 -10.06 2.85
CA THR A 85 -15.17 -9.98 1.39
C THR A 85 -14.10 -10.88 0.80
N ILE A 86 -14.50 -11.75 -0.14
CA ILE A 86 -13.57 -12.64 -0.85
C ILE A 86 -13.29 -12.07 -2.24
N VAL A 87 -12.01 -11.95 -2.57
CA VAL A 87 -11.58 -11.46 -3.88
C VAL A 87 -10.53 -12.39 -4.50
N PRO A 88 -10.41 -12.42 -5.84
CA PRO A 88 -9.33 -13.15 -6.51
C PRO A 88 -7.95 -12.60 -6.13
N SER A 89 -6.95 -13.48 -6.08
CA SER A 89 -5.57 -13.10 -5.77
C SER A 89 -4.96 -12.07 -6.71
N SER A 90 -5.41 -12.01 -7.97
CA SER A 90 -4.95 -11.03 -8.97
C SER A 90 -5.31 -9.57 -8.62
N VAL A 91 -6.38 -9.36 -7.85
CA VAL A 91 -6.83 -8.02 -7.43
C VAL A 91 -5.97 -7.50 -6.27
N VAL A 92 -5.50 -8.41 -5.41
CA VAL A 92 -4.70 -8.06 -4.23
C VAL A 92 -3.21 -8.01 -4.55
N ARG A 93 -2.76 -8.90 -5.44
CA ARG A 93 -1.35 -9.10 -5.76
C ARG A 93 -1.16 -9.11 -7.28
N PRO A 94 -0.58 -8.05 -7.86
CA PRO A 94 -0.17 -8.05 -9.26
C PRO A 94 0.74 -9.26 -9.56
N PRO A 95 0.64 -9.88 -10.75
CA PRO A 95 1.42 -11.08 -11.07
C PRO A 95 2.93 -10.86 -10.88
N GLY A 96 3.63 -11.70 -10.11
CA GLY A 96 5.09 -11.58 -9.93
C GLY A 96 5.57 -10.72 -8.75
N VAL A 97 4.67 -10.13 -7.96
CA VAL A 97 5.02 -9.54 -6.67
C VAL A 97 4.95 -10.60 -5.57
N SER A 98 5.93 -10.63 -4.66
CA SER A 98 5.88 -11.53 -3.49
C SER A 98 5.10 -10.88 -2.34
N GLU A 99 4.42 -11.70 -1.52
CA GLU A 99 3.71 -11.20 -0.32
C GLU A 99 4.62 -10.43 0.62
N LYS A 100 5.85 -10.91 0.80
CA LYS A 100 6.85 -10.26 1.65
C LYS A 100 7.25 -8.89 1.10
N ALA A 101 7.43 -8.76 -0.22
CA ALA A 101 7.75 -7.48 -0.85
C ALA A 101 6.60 -6.49 -0.69
N ARG A 102 5.36 -6.91 -0.96
CA ARG A 102 4.15 -6.07 -0.77
C ARG A 102 4.03 -5.59 0.67
N ARG A 103 4.13 -6.50 1.64
CA ARG A 103 4.02 -6.14 3.07
C ARG A 103 5.12 -5.17 3.52
N THR A 104 6.33 -5.33 2.99
CA THR A 104 7.44 -4.39 3.27
C THR A 104 7.11 -3.00 2.74
N GLU A 105 6.52 -2.90 1.55
CA GLU A 105 6.10 -1.63 0.97
C GLU A 105 4.94 -1.01 1.74
N ASP A 106 3.93 -1.80 2.11
CA ASP A 106 2.78 -1.35 2.91
C ASP A 106 3.24 -0.76 4.25
N LEU A 107 4.18 -1.41 4.96
CA LEU A 107 4.72 -0.89 6.23
C LEU A 107 5.51 0.40 6.04
N ARG A 108 6.27 0.53 4.95
CA ARG A 108 6.97 1.78 4.61
C ARG A 108 5.98 2.91 4.29
N ALA A 109 4.92 2.61 3.55
CA ALA A 109 3.87 3.56 3.25
C ALA A 109 3.20 4.06 4.53
N MET A 110 2.92 3.17 5.49
CA MET A 110 2.34 3.53 6.78
C MET A 110 3.28 4.40 7.61
N SER A 111 4.55 4.03 7.73
CA SER A 111 5.56 4.83 8.44
C SER A 111 5.66 6.25 7.85
N ARG A 112 5.62 6.35 6.52
CA ARG A 112 5.58 7.64 5.84
C ARG A 112 4.29 8.43 6.12
N SER A 113 3.15 7.75 6.17
CA SER A 113 1.87 8.36 6.53
C SER A 113 1.89 8.95 7.94
N GLN A 114 2.55 8.30 8.90
CA GLN A 114 2.75 8.82 10.26
C GLN A 114 3.61 10.10 10.27
N GLU A 115 4.72 10.13 9.52
CA GLU A 115 5.56 11.33 9.42
C GLU A 115 4.79 12.52 8.82
N VAL A 116 3.99 12.27 7.78
CA VAL A 116 3.15 13.29 7.16
C VAL A 116 2.05 13.76 8.12
N ALA A 117 1.41 12.84 8.84
CA ALA A 117 0.41 13.16 9.85
C ALA A 117 0.98 14.08 10.94
N ALA A 118 2.13 13.71 11.52
CA ALA A 118 2.83 14.54 12.50
C ALA A 118 3.21 15.91 11.92
N ALA A 119 3.67 15.97 10.67
CA ALA A 119 3.99 17.23 10.00
C ALA A 119 2.78 18.15 9.83
N VAL A 120 1.63 17.58 9.44
CA VAL A 120 0.38 18.31 9.29
C VAL A 120 -0.12 18.80 10.65
N ALA A 121 -0.19 17.92 11.65
CA ALA A 121 -0.59 18.25 13.01
C ALA A 121 0.25 19.40 13.59
N LEU A 122 1.57 19.29 13.54
CA LEU A 122 2.48 20.32 14.04
C LEU A 122 2.35 21.64 13.28
N ARG A 123 2.15 21.61 11.96
CA ARG A 123 1.90 22.81 11.17
C ARG A 123 0.59 23.48 11.58
N THR A 124 -0.48 22.71 11.80
CA THR A 124 -1.78 23.21 12.28
C THR A 124 -1.66 23.84 13.67
N LEU A 125 -0.80 23.30 14.54
CA LEU A 125 -0.47 23.87 15.85
C LEU A 125 0.46 25.10 15.78
N GLY A 126 0.80 25.57 14.58
CA GLY A 126 1.62 26.78 14.37
C GLY A 126 3.13 26.55 14.41
N TYR A 127 3.60 25.30 14.53
CA TYR A 127 5.04 25.01 14.45
C TYR A 127 5.57 25.15 13.02
N LYS A 128 6.81 25.64 12.90
CA LYS A 128 7.51 25.70 11.62
C LYS A 128 8.02 24.33 11.21
N VAL A 129 7.22 23.59 10.44
CA VAL A 129 7.62 22.31 9.86
C VAL A 129 8.26 22.53 8.50
N ALA A 130 9.57 22.25 8.41
CA ALA A 130 10.30 22.31 7.15
C ALA A 130 10.03 21.04 6.35
N ALA A 131 9.08 21.11 5.41
CA ALA A 131 8.86 20.09 4.39
C ALA A 131 9.45 20.58 3.07
N ARG A 132 10.60 20.03 2.68
CA ARG A 132 11.25 20.38 1.41
C ARG A 132 10.99 19.27 0.40
N PRO A 133 10.25 19.54 -0.70
CA PRO A 133 10.14 18.58 -1.79
C PRO A 133 11.53 18.30 -2.35
N THR A 134 11.86 17.02 -2.46
CA THR A 134 13.18 16.53 -2.91
C THR A 134 13.11 15.83 -4.26
N GLY A 135 11.93 15.73 -4.86
CA GLY A 135 11.72 15.09 -6.16
C GLY A 135 10.37 14.38 -6.25
N VAL A 136 10.27 13.47 -7.20
CA VAL A 136 9.06 12.69 -7.47
C VAL A 136 9.39 11.21 -7.31
N LEU A 137 8.83 10.60 -6.26
CA LEU A 137 9.01 9.18 -5.95
C LEU A 137 8.18 8.32 -6.91
N VAL A 138 8.84 7.40 -7.62
CA VAL A 138 8.21 6.35 -8.42
C VAL A 138 7.72 5.27 -7.48
N GLN A 139 6.39 5.10 -7.43
CA GLN A 139 5.73 4.05 -6.67
C GLN A 139 5.66 2.76 -7.48
N ASP A 140 5.29 2.88 -8.75
CA ASP A 140 5.14 1.74 -9.65
C ASP A 140 5.33 2.15 -11.11
N VAL A 141 5.57 1.18 -11.99
CA VAL A 141 5.81 1.37 -13.42
C VAL A 141 4.92 0.41 -14.20
N ALA A 142 4.09 0.95 -15.09
CA ALA A 142 3.24 0.14 -15.95
C ALA A 142 4.09 -0.74 -16.89
N ARG A 143 3.71 -2.01 -17.03
CA ARG A 143 4.54 -3.05 -17.70
C ARG A 143 4.70 -2.82 -19.20
N ASP A 144 3.68 -2.26 -19.81
CA ASP A 144 3.57 -1.95 -21.23
C ASP A 144 4.09 -0.55 -21.57
N ALA A 145 4.48 0.25 -20.57
CA ALA A 145 5.01 1.58 -20.79
C ALA A 145 6.50 1.58 -21.17
N PRO A 146 6.98 2.54 -21.99
CA PRO A 146 8.40 2.66 -22.31
C PRO A 146 9.32 2.95 -21.10
N ALA A 147 8.74 3.31 -19.95
CA ALA A 147 9.45 3.43 -18.68
C ALA A 147 9.81 2.06 -18.07
N ALA A 148 9.11 0.98 -18.44
CA ALA A 148 9.38 -0.36 -17.94
C ALA A 148 10.83 -0.77 -18.25
N GLY A 149 11.52 -1.30 -17.24
CA GLY A 149 12.94 -1.66 -17.33
C GLY A 149 13.92 -0.48 -17.28
N LYS A 150 13.44 0.77 -17.32
CA LYS A 150 14.29 1.98 -17.21
C LYS A 150 14.12 2.66 -15.86
N LEU A 151 12.87 2.86 -15.45
CA LEU A 151 12.49 3.34 -14.13
C LEU A 151 12.08 2.15 -13.26
N GLN A 152 12.24 2.30 -11.95
CA GLN A 152 11.94 1.27 -10.96
C GLN A 152 11.18 1.88 -9.78
N PRO A 153 10.34 1.10 -9.09
CA PRO A 153 9.84 1.49 -7.78
C PRO A 153 11.02 1.92 -6.88
N THR A 154 10.79 2.93 -6.05
CA THR A 154 11.79 3.59 -5.17
C THR A 154 12.72 4.61 -5.83
N ASP A 155 12.70 4.76 -7.15
CA ASP A 155 13.41 5.86 -7.82
C ASP A 155 12.84 7.21 -7.40
N VAL A 156 13.72 8.19 -7.14
CA VAL A 156 13.31 9.58 -6.97
C VAL A 156 13.73 10.37 -8.20
N ILE A 157 12.77 10.75 -9.03
CA ILE A 157 13.00 11.66 -10.16
C ILE A 157 13.34 13.05 -9.61
N VAL A 158 14.48 13.58 -10.01
CA VAL A 158 15.01 14.87 -9.56
C VAL A 158 15.15 15.88 -10.71
N SER A 159 15.16 15.41 -11.96
CA SER A 159 15.24 16.28 -13.13
C SER A 159 14.63 15.66 -14.39
N VAL A 160 14.28 16.53 -15.33
CA VAL A 160 13.84 16.19 -16.69
C VAL A 160 14.58 17.10 -17.67
N ASP A 161 15.32 16.52 -18.63
CA ASP A 161 16.19 17.22 -19.58
C ASP A 161 17.13 18.22 -18.90
N GLY A 162 17.74 17.80 -17.78
CA GLY A 162 18.62 18.63 -16.97
C GLY A 162 17.92 19.71 -16.12
N ARG A 163 16.61 19.91 -16.28
CA ARG A 163 15.83 20.87 -15.46
C ARG A 163 15.38 20.20 -14.15
N PRO A 164 15.64 20.80 -12.98
CA PRO A 164 15.18 20.24 -11.71
C PRO A 164 13.66 20.10 -11.65
N VAL A 165 13.19 18.97 -11.11
CA VAL A 165 11.78 18.70 -10.85
C VAL A 165 11.63 18.24 -9.42
N ARG A 166 10.80 18.95 -8.65
CA ARG A 166 10.65 18.77 -7.20
C ARG A 166 9.29 18.21 -6.81
N THR A 167 8.27 18.36 -7.66
CA THR A 167 6.90 17.93 -7.38
C THR A 167 6.28 17.14 -8.53
N PRO A 168 5.32 16.24 -8.27
CA PRO A 168 4.60 15.54 -9.33
C PRO A 168 3.88 16.48 -10.30
N THR A 169 3.44 17.65 -9.81
CA THR A 169 2.80 18.68 -10.63
C THR A 169 3.79 19.30 -11.62
N GLU A 170 5.01 19.62 -11.17
CA GLU A 170 6.08 20.09 -12.06
C GLU A 170 6.44 19.03 -13.12
N LEU A 171 6.55 17.76 -12.72
CA LEU A 171 6.80 16.67 -13.68
C LEU A 171 5.71 16.62 -14.77
N ARG A 172 4.44 16.62 -14.36
CA ARG A 172 3.31 16.59 -15.30
C ARG A 172 3.29 17.82 -16.21
N ALA A 173 3.63 18.99 -15.69
CA ALA A 173 3.68 20.22 -16.48
C ALA A 173 4.77 20.16 -17.56
N VAL A 174 5.98 19.68 -17.22
CA VAL A 174 7.09 19.53 -18.16
C VAL A 174 6.78 18.50 -19.24
N LEU A 175 6.19 17.36 -18.87
CA LEU A 175 5.80 16.35 -19.84
C LEU A 175 4.68 16.88 -20.76
N GLY A 176 3.65 17.47 -20.17
CA GLY A 176 2.46 17.98 -20.87
C GLY A 176 2.72 19.15 -21.82
N SER A 177 3.86 19.82 -21.73
CA SER A 177 4.25 20.88 -22.65
C SER A 177 4.86 20.37 -23.97
N HIS A 178 4.86 19.06 -24.21
CA HIS A 178 5.45 18.41 -25.38
C HIS A 178 4.46 17.44 -26.02
N PRO A 179 4.63 17.07 -27.30
CA PRO A 179 3.77 16.09 -27.94
C PRO A 179 4.01 14.68 -27.38
N VAL A 180 2.99 13.83 -27.50
CA VAL A 180 3.09 12.39 -27.26
C VAL A 180 4.20 11.78 -28.13
N GLY A 181 4.99 10.89 -27.55
CA GLY A 181 6.09 10.24 -28.25
C GLY A 181 7.43 10.94 -28.10
N THR A 182 7.48 12.11 -27.45
CA THR A 182 8.72 12.80 -27.05
C THR A 182 9.52 11.92 -26.10
N THR A 183 10.85 11.88 -26.30
CA THR A 183 11.78 11.20 -25.38
C THR A 183 12.44 12.23 -24.47
N PHE A 184 12.35 12.00 -23.17
CA PHE A 184 12.92 12.84 -22.13
C PHE A 184 14.09 12.12 -21.45
N ARG A 185 15.11 12.88 -21.06
CA ARG A 185 16.17 12.43 -20.16
C ARG A 185 15.72 12.65 -18.72
N ILE A 186 15.44 11.56 -18.02
CA ILE A 186 14.94 11.58 -16.64
C ILE A 186 16.11 11.34 -15.70
N GLY A 187 16.48 12.35 -14.92
CA GLY A 187 17.44 12.20 -13.83
C GLY A 187 16.77 11.58 -12.61
N VAL A 188 17.29 10.46 -12.16
CA VAL A 188 16.78 9.69 -11.02
C VAL A 188 17.85 9.48 -9.96
N ARG A 189 17.44 9.49 -8.70
CA ARG A 189 18.24 8.99 -7.59
C ARG A 189 17.76 7.59 -7.23
N ARG A 190 18.62 6.59 -7.40
CA ARG A 190 18.37 5.16 -7.13
C ARG A 190 19.43 4.63 -6.18
N GLY A 191 19.01 4.14 -5.01
CA GLY A 191 19.94 3.55 -4.03
C GLY A 191 21.06 4.50 -3.55
N GLY A 192 20.84 5.81 -3.59
CA GLY A 192 21.84 6.83 -3.25
C GLY A 192 22.67 7.36 -4.41
N SER A 193 22.70 6.65 -5.55
CA SER A 193 23.39 7.07 -6.77
C SER A 193 22.44 7.86 -7.68
N SER A 194 22.99 8.84 -8.41
CA SER A 194 22.24 9.54 -9.46
C SER A 194 22.51 8.90 -10.81
N THR A 195 21.46 8.70 -11.61
CA THR A 195 21.53 8.12 -12.95
C THR A 195 20.55 8.86 -13.85
N GLU A 196 20.84 8.91 -15.15
CA GLU A 196 19.94 9.49 -16.14
C GLU A 196 19.44 8.39 -17.09
N VAL A 197 18.14 8.38 -17.37
CA VAL A 197 17.52 7.39 -18.26
C VAL A 197 16.65 8.08 -19.31
N ALA A 198 16.74 7.63 -20.57
CA ALA A 198 15.93 8.16 -21.65
C ALA A 198 14.59 7.43 -21.74
N VAL A 199 13.48 8.12 -21.48
CA VAL A 199 12.13 7.54 -21.46
C VAL A 199 11.25 8.23 -22.48
N ARG A 200 10.59 7.44 -23.33
CA ARG A 200 9.65 7.94 -24.33
C ARG A 200 8.25 8.03 -23.70
N THR A 201 7.56 9.13 -23.96
CA THR A 201 6.15 9.28 -23.55
C THR A 201 5.20 8.53 -24.46
N VAL A 202 4.07 8.11 -23.90
CA VAL A 202 2.92 7.54 -24.62
C VAL A 202 1.67 8.36 -24.34
N ALA A 203 0.62 8.15 -25.12
CA ALA A 203 -0.67 8.81 -24.88
C ALA A 203 -1.30 8.27 -23.59
N ASP A 204 -1.85 9.15 -22.78
CA ASP A 204 -2.72 8.81 -21.65
C ASP A 204 -3.97 8.08 -22.18
N PRO A 205 -4.24 6.82 -21.79
CA PRO A 205 -5.42 6.08 -22.22
C PRO A 205 -6.74 6.78 -21.87
N GLN A 206 -6.76 7.59 -20.81
CA GLN A 206 -7.96 8.32 -20.38
C GLN A 206 -8.07 9.70 -21.02
N ARG A 207 -6.96 10.25 -21.54
CA ARG A 207 -6.91 11.58 -22.17
C ARG A 207 -6.02 11.55 -23.40
N PRO A 208 -6.57 11.14 -24.56
CA PRO A 208 -5.83 11.11 -25.82
C PRO A 208 -5.16 12.46 -26.12
N GLY A 209 -3.86 12.44 -26.41
CA GLY A 209 -3.05 13.64 -26.65
C GLY A 209 -2.24 14.14 -25.45
N HIS A 210 -2.49 13.64 -24.24
CA HIS A 210 -1.65 13.97 -23.08
C HIS A 210 -0.47 12.98 -22.95
N PRO A 211 0.79 13.45 -22.95
CA PRO A 211 1.95 12.58 -22.81
C PRO A 211 2.17 12.12 -21.36
N ILE A 212 2.36 10.81 -21.18
CA ILE A 212 2.70 10.20 -19.90
C ILE A 212 3.90 9.26 -20.04
N LEU A 213 4.63 9.04 -18.95
CA LEU A 213 5.72 8.04 -18.89
C LEU A 213 5.21 6.63 -18.54
N GLY A 214 3.95 6.49 -18.11
CA GLY A 214 3.39 5.24 -17.61
C GLY A 214 3.94 4.83 -16.24
N ILE A 215 4.06 5.78 -15.33
CA ILE A 215 4.52 5.58 -13.95
C ILE A 215 3.51 6.12 -12.95
N PHE A 216 3.41 5.46 -11.80
CA PHE A 216 2.67 5.94 -10.64
C PHE A 216 3.65 6.66 -9.72
N VAL A 217 3.30 7.88 -9.30
CA VAL A 217 4.22 8.75 -8.57
C VAL A 217 3.59 9.36 -7.32
N SER A 218 4.42 9.61 -6.31
CA SER A 218 4.10 10.53 -5.20
C SER A 218 5.19 11.60 -5.07
N GLN A 219 4.95 12.64 -4.29
CA GLN A 219 5.98 13.62 -3.98
C GLN A 219 7.04 12.99 -3.08
N ALA A 220 8.32 13.08 -3.40
CA ALA A 220 9.38 12.83 -2.41
C ALA A 220 9.61 14.12 -1.62
N ALA A 221 9.65 14.05 -0.29
CA ALA A 221 9.93 15.21 0.55
C ALA A 221 10.75 14.78 1.77
N THR A 222 11.66 15.65 2.19
CA THR A 222 12.29 15.51 3.51
C THR A 222 11.49 16.37 4.49
N VAL A 223 10.93 15.73 5.49
CA VAL A 223 10.20 16.36 6.58
C VAL A 223 11.14 16.46 7.78
N ARG A 224 11.34 17.68 8.31
CA ARG A 224 11.99 17.88 9.60
C ARG A 224 10.95 18.37 10.59
N LEU A 225 10.62 17.50 11.54
CA LEU A 225 9.70 17.82 12.62
C LEU A 225 10.44 18.59 13.72
N PRO A 226 9.91 19.72 14.21
CA PRO A 226 10.49 20.46 15.33
C PRO A 226 10.28 19.77 16.68
N LEU A 227 9.38 18.78 16.75
CA LEU A 227 9.11 17.95 17.92
C LEU A 227 9.17 16.48 17.52
N ASN A 228 9.64 15.64 18.45
CA ASN A 228 9.69 14.19 18.26
C ASN A 228 8.31 13.57 18.51
N VAL A 229 7.45 13.58 17.50
CA VAL A 229 6.15 12.92 17.55
C VAL A 229 6.34 11.44 17.17
N LYS A 230 5.96 10.53 18.07
CA LYS A 230 5.95 9.09 17.82
C LYS A 230 4.53 8.63 17.63
N ILE A 231 4.28 7.91 16.54
CA ILE A 231 3.01 7.24 16.26
C ILE A 231 3.33 5.76 16.11
N ASP A 232 2.70 4.90 16.90
CA ASP A 232 2.89 3.45 16.86
C ASP A 232 1.60 2.77 16.40
N ALA A 233 1.53 2.45 15.11
CA ALA A 233 0.41 1.69 14.54
C ALA A 233 0.66 0.17 14.52
N GLY A 234 1.71 -0.32 15.20
CA GLY A 234 2.08 -1.72 15.21
C GLY A 234 2.32 -2.29 13.80
N ASP A 235 1.64 -3.39 13.49
CA ASP A 235 1.78 -4.13 12.24
C ASP A 235 0.88 -3.62 11.09
N VAL A 236 0.11 -2.55 11.32
CA VAL A 236 -0.79 -1.97 10.32
C VAL A 236 0.04 -1.40 9.17
N GLY A 237 -0.36 -1.74 7.94
CA GLY A 237 0.30 -1.29 6.71
C GLY A 237 -0.61 -0.44 5.83
N GLY A 238 -0.05 0.08 4.75
CA GLY A 238 -0.76 0.87 3.75
C GLY A 238 -0.84 2.37 4.11
N PRO A 239 -1.26 3.21 3.16
CA PRO A 239 -1.20 4.66 3.35
C PRO A 239 -2.39 5.24 4.14
N SER A 240 -3.49 4.50 4.30
CA SER A 240 -4.83 5.01 4.62
C SER A 240 -5.00 5.55 6.05
N ALA A 241 -4.39 4.90 7.04
CA ALA A 241 -4.62 5.25 8.44
C ALA A 241 -3.91 6.55 8.88
N GLY A 242 -3.00 7.10 8.05
CA GLY A 242 -2.29 8.36 8.31
C GLY A 242 -3.20 9.55 8.67
N LEU A 243 -4.37 9.66 8.05
CA LEU A 243 -5.28 10.78 8.29
C LEU A 243 -5.81 10.81 9.72
N ALA A 244 -6.06 9.64 10.33
CA ALA A 244 -6.56 9.56 11.69
C ALA A 244 -5.53 10.05 12.72
N PHE A 245 -4.24 10.08 12.36
CA PHE A 245 -3.15 10.55 13.21
C PHE A 245 -2.80 12.04 13.02
N ALA A 246 -3.41 12.73 12.05
CA ALA A 246 -3.06 14.08 11.62
C ALA A 246 -3.83 15.18 12.37
#